data_AF-A0A3P9HWV2-F1
#
_entry.id   AF-A0A3P9HWV2-F1
#
_cell.length_a   1.000
_cell.length_b   1.000
_cell.length_c   1.000
_cell.angle_alpha   90.00
_cell.angle_beta   90.00
_cell.angle_gamma   90.00
#
_symmetry.space_group_name_H-M   'P 1'
#
loop_
_entity.id
_entity.type
_entity.pdbx_description
1 polymer ?
#
loop_
_entity_poly.entity_id
_entity_poly.type
_entity_poly.pdbx_seq_one_letter_code
_entity_poly.pdbx_strand_id
1 'polypeptide(L)'
;VCKFKAHKRCAVRATNNCKWTTLASIGKDIIEDEDGVSMPHQWLEGNLPVSAKCSICDKTCGSVLRLQDWKCLWCKVHSTCKEQLSSKCPLGQCKVSVIPPTALNSIDSDGEDFITVSHFGPLLVFVNSKSGDNQGVKFLRRFKQLLNPAQVFDLMNGGPHLGLRLFQKFDTFRILVCGGDGSVGWVLSEIDTLMLHKQVPPTLGVLPLGTGNDLARVLGWGSACDDDTQLPQILEKLERSGRSGLAHRRKSPI
;
A
#
# COMPACT_ATOMS: atom_id res chain seq x y z
N VAL A 1 5.34 -11.04 -5.64
CA VAL A 1 5.44 -10.44 -4.28
C VAL A 1 5.67 -11.49 -3.22
N CYS A 2 5.14 -12.69 -3.37
CA CYS A 2 5.73 -13.87 -2.74
C CYS A 2 6.67 -14.53 -3.77
N LYS A 3 7.97 -14.22 -3.76
CA LYS A 3 8.98 -15.05 -4.47
C LYS A 3 9.59 -15.98 -3.42
N PHE A 4 8.75 -16.86 -2.90
CA PHE A 4 9.19 -17.88 -1.96
C PHE A 4 10.21 -18.76 -2.66
N LYS A 5 11.47 -18.73 -2.19
CA LYS A 5 12.53 -19.59 -2.69
C LYS A 5 12.82 -20.62 -1.61
N ALA A 6 12.42 -21.85 -1.86
CA ALA A 6 12.87 -22.99 -1.10
C ALA A 6 13.64 -23.94 -2.01
N HIS A 7 14.54 -24.73 -1.42
CA HIS A 7 15.04 -25.91 -2.08
C HIS A 7 13.86 -26.82 -2.48
N LYS A 8 13.97 -27.51 -3.61
CA LYS A 8 12.91 -28.41 -4.12
C LYS A 8 12.40 -29.39 -3.04
N ARG A 9 13.32 -29.96 -2.26
CA ARG A 9 13.02 -30.87 -1.13
C ARG A 9 12.39 -30.19 0.09
N CYS A 10 12.61 -28.90 0.27
CA CYS A 10 12.08 -28.12 1.40
C CYS A 10 10.74 -27.46 1.05
N ALA A 11 10.37 -27.37 -0.23
CA ALA A 11 9.15 -26.68 -0.68
C ALA A 11 7.86 -27.28 -0.11
N VAL A 12 7.81 -28.60 0.09
CA VAL A 12 6.61 -29.27 0.65
C VAL A 12 6.45 -29.00 2.15
N ARG A 13 7.55 -28.72 2.85
CA ARG A 13 7.57 -28.39 4.29
C ARG A 13 7.64 -26.89 4.56
N ALA A 14 7.70 -26.11 3.50
CA ALA A 14 7.77 -24.67 3.61
C ALA A 14 6.45 -24.14 4.13
N THR A 15 6.52 -23.39 5.23
CA THR A 15 5.39 -22.61 5.69
C THR A 15 5.05 -21.56 4.64
N ASN A 16 3.81 -21.59 4.15
CA ASN A 16 3.31 -20.60 3.22
C ASN A 16 3.05 -19.29 3.96
N ASN A 17 4.10 -18.48 4.11
CA ASN A 17 4.06 -17.18 4.78
C ASN A 17 3.77 -16.05 3.79
N CYS A 18 3.04 -16.32 2.70
CA CYS A 18 2.63 -15.26 1.80
C CYS A 18 1.73 -14.27 2.55
N LYS A 19 1.89 -12.99 2.21
CA LYS A 19 1.16 -11.88 2.82
C LYS A 19 -0.34 -12.08 2.64
N TRP A 20 -1.09 -12.03 3.73
CA TRP A 20 -2.56 -11.96 3.67
C TRP A 20 -2.98 -10.67 2.94
N THR A 21 -3.88 -10.83 1.97
CA THR A 21 -4.38 -9.74 1.11
C THR A 21 -5.90 -9.59 1.16
N THR A 22 -6.60 -10.68 1.45
CA THR A 22 -8.07 -10.78 1.54
C THR A 22 -8.50 -11.54 2.80
N LEU A 23 -9.76 -11.44 3.17
CA LEU A 23 -10.41 -12.17 4.26
C LEU A 23 -10.24 -13.68 4.06
N ALA A 24 -10.45 -14.16 2.83
CA ALA A 24 -10.21 -15.55 2.45
C ALA A 24 -8.76 -15.99 2.69
N SER A 25 -7.78 -15.10 2.52
CA SER A 25 -6.37 -15.43 2.76
C SER A 25 -5.99 -15.49 4.24
N ILE A 26 -6.74 -14.82 5.12
CA ILE A 26 -6.58 -14.95 6.59
C ILE A 26 -7.15 -16.30 7.04
N GLY A 27 -8.31 -16.69 6.51
CA GLY A 27 -8.91 -17.99 6.78
C GLY A 27 -9.31 -18.17 8.24
N LYS A 28 -8.71 -19.14 8.93
CA LYS A 28 -9.10 -19.53 10.30
C LYS A 28 -8.52 -18.62 11.39
N ASP A 29 -7.61 -17.73 11.03
CA ASP A 29 -6.94 -16.85 11.98
C ASP A 29 -7.75 -15.57 12.28
N ILE A 30 -8.96 -15.42 11.71
CA ILE A 30 -9.82 -14.25 11.92
C ILE A 30 -10.25 -14.18 13.39
N ILE A 31 -10.21 -12.97 13.96
CA ILE A 31 -10.69 -12.68 15.31
C ILE A 31 -12.05 -11.99 15.16
N GLU A 32 -13.10 -12.63 15.67
CA GLU A 32 -14.45 -12.07 15.72
C GLU A 32 -14.81 -11.73 17.16
N ASP A 33 -15.26 -10.50 17.38
CA ASP A 33 -15.72 -10.01 18.67
C ASP A 33 -16.87 -9.00 18.51
N GLU A 34 -17.32 -8.40 19.62
CA GLU A 34 -18.42 -7.44 19.64
C GLU A 34 -18.13 -6.18 18.79
N ASP A 35 -16.86 -5.84 18.57
CA ASP A 35 -16.45 -4.71 17.71
C ASP A 35 -16.38 -5.09 16.21
N GLY A 36 -16.63 -6.36 15.88
CA GLY A 36 -16.66 -6.90 14.52
C GLY A 36 -15.46 -7.78 14.16
N VAL A 37 -15.11 -7.78 12.87
CA VAL A 37 -14.10 -8.67 12.30
C VAL A 37 -12.72 -8.01 12.32
N SER A 38 -11.77 -8.64 12.99
CA SER A 38 -10.37 -8.20 13.06
C SER A 38 -9.40 -9.32 12.70
N MET A 39 -8.12 -8.97 12.52
CA MET A 39 -7.08 -9.93 12.16
C MET A 39 -5.90 -9.86 13.12
N PRO A 40 -5.24 -11.00 13.40
CA PRO A 40 -4.04 -11.03 14.20
C PRO A 40 -2.84 -10.50 13.41
N HIS A 41 -1.73 -10.39 14.10
CA HIS A 41 -0.45 -10.15 13.49
C HIS A 41 0.10 -11.41 12.80
N GLN A 42 0.31 -11.36 11.48
CA GLN A 42 1.08 -12.40 10.77
C GLN A 42 2.58 -12.21 11.05
N TRP A 43 3.04 -12.72 12.20
CA TRP A 43 4.41 -12.50 12.70
C TRP A 43 5.48 -13.27 11.90
N LEU A 44 6.60 -12.59 11.68
CA LEU A 44 7.86 -13.14 11.20
C LEU A 44 8.97 -12.68 12.15
N GLU A 45 9.82 -13.61 12.57
CA GLU A 45 11.01 -13.29 13.36
C GLU A 45 12.11 -12.71 12.46
N GLY A 46 12.74 -11.62 12.89
CA GLY A 46 13.78 -10.93 12.14
C GLY A 46 13.28 -10.29 10.84
N ASN A 47 14.20 -10.11 9.88
CA ASN A 47 13.94 -9.41 8.61
C ASN A 47 13.38 -7.98 8.80
N LEU A 48 13.82 -7.31 9.87
CA LEU A 48 13.59 -5.90 10.12
C LEU A 48 14.63 -5.06 9.34
N PRO A 49 14.23 -3.93 8.74
CA PRO A 49 15.20 -2.99 8.18
C PRO A 49 16.10 -2.40 9.27
N VAL A 50 17.32 -1.99 8.92
CA VAL A 50 18.34 -1.44 9.84
C VAL A 50 17.83 -0.26 10.68
N SER A 51 16.90 0.53 10.13
CA SER A 51 16.27 1.68 10.78
C SER A 51 14.86 1.39 11.32
N ALA A 52 14.51 0.12 11.54
CA ALA A 52 13.21 -0.24 12.09
C ALA A 52 13.03 0.32 13.50
N LYS A 53 11.87 0.93 13.76
CA LYS A 53 11.45 1.37 15.09
C LYS A 53 10.37 0.47 15.65
N CYS A 54 10.43 0.22 16.95
CA CYS A 54 9.43 -0.56 17.67
C CYS A 54 8.12 0.25 17.81
N SER A 55 7.00 -0.37 17.46
CA SER A 55 5.66 0.23 17.55
C SER A 55 5.19 0.51 18.99
N ILE A 56 5.90 0.01 20.01
CA ILE A 56 5.59 0.22 21.43
C ILE A 56 6.47 1.32 22.04
N CYS A 57 7.81 1.18 21.93
CA CYS A 57 8.74 2.07 22.62
C CYS A 57 9.44 3.11 21.71
N ASP A 58 9.16 3.11 20.40
CA ASP A 58 9.78 3.94 19.35
C ASP A 58 11.31 3.84 19.22
N LYS A 59 11.96 2.93 19.98
CA LYS A 59 13.41 2.66 19.87
C LYS A 59 13.71 1.75 18.68
N THR A 60 14.94 1.83 18.18
CA THR A 60 15.44 0.99 17.10
C THR A 60 15.36 -0.49 17.47
N CYS A 61 14.84 -1.33 16.56
CA CYS A 61 14.68 -2.77 16.71
C CYS A 61 15.22 -3.50 15.48
N GLY A 62 15.52 -4.79 15.62
CA GLY A 62 16.18 -5.62 14.63
C GLY A 62 17.68 -5.72 14.85
N SER A 63 18.30 -6.67 14.15
CA SER A 63 19.75 -6.85 14.10
C SER A 63 20.17 -7.24 12.69
N VAL A 64 21.33 -6.74 12.27
CA VAL A 64 21.96 -7.13 10.99
C VAL A 64 22.59 -8.53 11.12
N LEU A 65 23.07 -8.87 12.31
CA LEU A 65 23.87 -10.08 12.54
C LEU A 65 23.03 -11.28 13.02
N ARG A 66 21.80 -11.05 13.49
CA ARG A 66 20.95 -12.09 14.07
C ARG A 66 19.49 -11.88 13.67
N LEU A 67 18.78 -12.98 13.46
CA LEU A 67 17.32 -12.98 13.46
C LEU A 67 16.87 -12.78 14.90
N GLN A 68 16.39 -11.58 15.20
CA GLN A 68 15.82 -11.19 16.49
C GLN A 68 14.74 -10.15 16.23
N ASP A 69 13.90 -9.92 17.24
CA ASP A 69 12.73 -9.05 17.16
C ASP A 69 11.71 -9.53 16.12
N TRP A 70 10.54 -8.90 16.11
CA TRP A 70 9.39 -9.40 15.37
C TRP A 70 8.83 -8.35 14.44
N LYS A 71 8.45 -8.79 13.24
CA LYS A 71 7.78 -7.97 12.25
C LYS A 71 6.55 -8.70 11.76
N CYS A 72 5.38 -8.07 11.83
CA CYS A 72 4.22 -8.57 11.11
C CYS A 72 4.14 -7.93 9.71
N LEU A 73 3.01 -8.06 9.02
CA LEU A 73 2.81 -7.41 7.72
C LEU A 73 3.10 -5.90 7.73
N TRP A 74 2.82 -5.22 8.85
CA TRP A 74 2.98 -3.76 8.97
C TRP A 74 3.63 -3.30 10.28
N CYS A 75 3.48 -4.03 11.38
CA CYS A 75 4.03 -3.67 12.69
C CYS A 75 5.43 -4.25 12.90
N LYS A 76 6.23 -3.59 13.74
CA LYS A 76 7.60 -4.01 14.10
C LYS A 76 7.76 -3.84 15.59
N VAL A 77 8.25 -4.84 16.31
CA VAL A 77 8.37 -4.80 17.77
C VAL A 77 9.59 -5.57 18.26
N HIS A 78 10.17 -5.13 19.37
CA HIS A 78 11.16 -5.95 20.09
C HIS A 78 10.53 -7.24 20.61
N SER A 79 11.34 -8.28 20.80
CA SER A 79 10.89 -9.52 21.45
C SER A 79 10.24 -9.28 22.81
N THR A 80 10.80 -8.37 23.61
CA THR A 80 10.27 -8.00 24.93
C THR A 80 9.02 -7.12 24.87
N CYS A 81 8.84 -6.36 23.79
CA CYS A 81 7.68 -5.49 23.59
C CYS A 81 6.50 -6.23 22.93
N LYS A 82 6.71 -7.43 22.40
CA LYS A 82 5.69 -8.18 21.65
C LYS A 82 4.44 -8.45 22.48
N GLU A 83 4.59 -8.81 23.74
CA GLU A 83 3.47 -9.13 24.66
C GLU A 83 2.67 -7.89 25.08
N GLN A 84 3.24 -6.69 24.93
CA GLN A 84 2.57 -5.43 25.23
C GLN A 84 1.69 -4.94 24.06
N LEU A 85 1.83 -5.55 22.88
CA LEU A 85 1.03 -5.21 21.72
C LEU A 85 -0.29 -6.00 21.74
N SER A 86 -1.37 -5.35 21.33
CA SER A 86 -2.67 -6.00 21.16
C SER A 86 -2.56 -7.23 20.25
N SER A 87 -3.41 -8.24 20.49
CA SER A 87 -3.59 -9.36 19.57
C SER A 87 -4.15 -8.92 18.22
N LYS A 88 -4.97 -7.84 18.19
CA LYS A 88 -5.53 -7.25 16.99
C LYS A 88 -4.49 -6.37 16.29
N CYS A 89 -4.22 -6.64 15.01
CA CYS A 89 -3.22 -5.89 14.24
C CYS A 89 -3.71 -4.47 13.89
N PRO A 90 -3.03 -3.40 14.32
CA PRO A 90 -3.45 -2.02 14.04
C PRO A 90 -3.02 -1.51 12.65
N LEU A 91 -2.57 -2.39 11.75
CA LEU A 91 -2.08 -2.07 10.40
C LEU A 91 -0.81 -1.19 10.35
N GLY A 92 -0.16 -0.98 11.49
CA GLY A 92 1.12 -0.27 11.60
C GLY A 92 1.04 1.23 11.32
N GLN A 93 2.16 1.82 10.88
CA GLN A 93 2.29 3.26 10.70
C GLN A 93 1.34 3.81 9.62
N CYS A 94 1.11 3.05 8.54
CA CYS A 94 0.31 3.49 7.39
C CYS A 94 -1.15 3.03 7.45
N LYS A 95 -1.73 2.93 8.66
CA LYS A 95 -3.06 2.34 8.88
C LYS A 95 -4.19 3.04 8.11
N VAL A 96 -4.02 4.31 7.73
CA VAL A 96 -5.03 5.09 7.01
C VAL A 96 -4.96 4.85 5.51
N SER A 97 -3.79 4.46 5.00
CA SER A 97 -3.55 4.17 3.58
C SER A 97 -3.65 2.69 3.25
N VAL A 98 -3.57 1.80 4.25
CA VAL A 98 -3.62 0.36 4.07
C VAL A 98 -5.07 -0.13 4.09
N ILE A 99 -5.52 -0.75 3.00
CA ILE A 99 -6.73 -1.58 3.05
C ILE A 99 -6.41 -2.86 3.85
N PRO A 100 -7.07 -3.11 4.98
CA PRO A 100 -6.90 -4.35 5.71
C PRO A 100 -7.44 -5.52 4.87
N PRO A 101 -6.79 -6.70 4.91
CA PRO A 101 -7.32 -7.92 4.31
C PRO A 101 -8.74 -8.25 4.76
N THR A 102 -9.12 -7.92 5.99
CA THR A 102 -10.49 -8.10 6.49
C THR A 102 -11.54 -7.27 5.75
N ALA A 103 -11.12 -6.21 5.05
CA ALA A 103 -11.99 -5.39 4.21
C ALA A 103 -12.02 -5.87 2.74
N LEU A 104 -11.45 -7.04 2.40
CA LEU A 104 -11.42 -7.56 1.04
C LEU A 104 -11.84 -9.03 0.99
N ASN A 105 -12.99 -9.38 0.38
CA ASN A 105 -13.47 -10.77 0.36
C ASN A 105 -12.75 -11.64 -0.69
N SER A 106 -12.70 -11.19 -1.96
CA SER A 106 -11.94 -11.82 -3.06
C SER A 106 -11.39 -10.74 -4.01
N ILE A 107 -10.48 -11.10 -4.92
CA ILE A 107 -9.99 -10.26 -6.03
C ILE A 107 -10.32 -10.97 -7.35
N ASP A 108 -11.61 -11.14 -7.63
CA ASP A 108 -12.08 -11.73 -8.89
C ASP A 108 -12.52 -10.63 -9.87
N SER A 109 -12.58 -10.96 -11.17
CA SER A 109 -12.84 -10.01 -12.26
C SER A 109 -14.22 -9.32 -12.18
N ASP A 110 -15.15 -9.84 -11.39
CA ASP A 110 -16.57 -9.47 -11.49
C ASP A 110 -17.03 -8.36 -10.53
N GLY A 111 -16.23 -7.97 -9.54
CA GLY A 111 -16.44 -6.70 -8.80
C GLY A 111 -17.64 -6.64 -7.84
N GLU A 112 -18.44 -7.70 -7.66
CA GLU A 112 -19.69 -7.65 -6.86
C GLU A 112 -19.54 -7.72 -5.32
N ASP A 113 -18.80 -8.64 -4.71
CA ASP A 113 -18.67 -8.71 -3.22
C ASP A 113 -17.24 -8.43 -2.73
N PHE A 114 -16.87 -7.17 -2.52
CA PHE A 114 -15.46 -6.79 -2.36
C PHE A 114 -15.10 -6.11 -1.05
N ILE A 115 -15.89 -5.18 -0.50
CA ILE A 115 -15.44 -4.33 0.61
C ILE A 115 -16.51 -4.19 1.68
N THR A 116 -16.17 -4.49 2.94
CA THR A 116 -16.93 -4.03 4.10
C THR A 116 -16.65 -2.54 4.28
N VAL A 117 -17.68 -1.72 4.01
CA VAL A 117 -17.59 -0.25 4.01
C VAL A 117 -16.90 0.21 5.27
N SER A 118 -15.81 0.94 5.10
CA SER A 118 -15.03 1.46 6.21
C SER A 118 -14.75 2.93 6.00
N HIS A 119 -14.95 3.75 7.02
CA HIS A 119 -14.84 5.22 7.00
C HIS A 119 -13.40 5.77 6.85
N PHE A 120 -12.49 5.01 6.23
CA PHE A 120 -11.11 5.45 5.99
C PHE A 120 -10.87 5.70 4.51
N GLY A 121 -9.93 6.60 4.20
CA GLY A 121 -9.56 6.98 2.83
C GLY A 121 -8.29 6.25 2.35
N PRO A 122 -8.40 5.02 1.82
CA PRO A 122 -7.25 4.19 1.47
C PRO A 122 -6.45 4.78 0.30
N LEU A 123 -5.25 4.26 0.09
CA LEU A 123 -4.37 4.67 -1.00
C LEU A 123 -4.33 3.61 -2.10
N LEU A 124 -4.92 3.94 -3.24
CA LEU A 124 -4.75 3.21 -4.49
C LEU A 124 -3.45 3.64 -5.16
N VAL A 125 -2.55 2.69 -5.43
CA VAL A 125 -1.27 2.97 -6.09
C VAL A 125 -1.23 2.34 -7.47
N PHE A 126 -1.02 3.16 -8.49
CA PHE A 126 -0.70 2.73 -9.83
C PHE A 126 0.79 2.92 -10.09
N VAL A 127 1.46 1.91 -10.61
CA VAL A 127 2.87 2.00 -10.99
C VAL A 127 3.03 1.58 -12.43
N ASN A 128 3.67 2.41 -13.24
CA ASN A 128 4.15 2.00 -14.55
C ASN A 128 5.47 1.23 -14.39
N SER A 129 5.43 -0.09 -14.53
CA SER A 129 6.61 -0.95 -14.35
C SER A 129 7.74 -0.68 -15.36
N LYS A 130 7.44 -0.10 -16.53
CA LYS A 130 8.43 0.23 -17.56
C LYS A 130 9.04 1.63 -17.40
N SER A 131 8.52 2.47 -16.52
CA SER A 131 9.03 3.83 -16.29
C SER A 131 10.40 3.84 -15.58
N GLY A 132 11.20 4.85 -15.92
CA GLY A 132 12.49 5.12 -15.29
C GLY A 132 13.50 3.98 -15.42
N ASP A 133 13.78 3.49 -16.63
CA ASP A 133 14.73 2.40 -16.87
C ASP A 133 14.44 1.14 -16.01
N ASN A 134 13.19 0.69 -16.03
CA ASN A 134 12.68 -0.45 -15.24
C ASN A 134 12.75 -0.28 -13.71
N GLN A 135 13.02 0.93 -13.19
CA GLN A 135 12.90 1.24 -11.76
C GLN A 135 11.45 1.06 -11.27
N GLY A 136 10.45 1.26 -12.14
CA GLY A 136 9.04 0.98 -11.84
C GLY A 136 8.80 -0.41 -11.24
N VAL A 137 9.54 -1.44 -11.66
CA VAL A 137 9.46 -2.78 -11.07
C VAL A 137 9.91 -2.80 -9.61
N LYS A 138 10.95 -2.03 -9.25
CA LYS A 138 11.42 -1.92 -7.87
C LYS A 138 10.39 -1.20 -7.00
N PHE A 139 9.86 -0.07 -7.46
CA PHE A 139 8.80 0.67 -6.79
C PHE A 139 7.55 -0.19 -6.59
N LEU A 140 7.09 -0.89 -7.63
CA LEU A 140 5.94 -1.81 -7.54
C LEU A 140 6.15 -2.87 -6.44
N ARG A 141 7.33 -3.49 -6.39
CA ARG A 141 7.67 -4.47 -5.35
C ARG A 141 7.69 -3.82 -3.97
N ARG A 142 8.26 -2.63 -3.85
CA ARG A 142 8.39 -1.91 -2.58
C ARG A 142 7.04 -1.47 -2.03
N PHE A 143 6.16 -0.91 -2.87
CA PHE A 143 4.78 -0.60 -2.48
C PHE A 143 4.03 -1.83 -2.02
N LYS A 144 4.11 -2.97 -2.73
CA LYS A 144 3.45 -4.21 -2.29
C LYS A 144 4.00 -4.79 -0.98
N GLN A 145 5.22 -4.45 -0.58
CA GLN A 145 5.75 -4.78 0.75
C GLN A 145 5.15 -3.88 1.83
N LEU A 146 5.06 -2.57 1.58
CA LEU A 146 4.59 -1.56 2.54
C LEU A 146 3.06 -1.56 2.70
N LEU A 147 2.33 -1.73 1.61
CA LEU A 147 0.89 -1.66 1.49
C LEU A 147 0.28 -3.05 1.26
N ASN A 148 -1.04 -3.20 1.35
CA ASN A 148 -1.70 -4.42 0.88
C ASN A 148 -1.44 -4.59 -0.64
N PRO A 149 -0.92 -5.74 -1.12
CA PRO A 149 -0.71 -5.96 -2.55
C PRO A 149 -1.96 -5.75 -3.42
N ALA A 150 -3.16 -5.93 -2.85
CA ALA A 150 -4.44 -5.75 -3.52
C ALA A 150 -4.73 -4.29 -3.95
N GLN A 151 -4.05 -3.31 -3.35
CA GLN A 151 -4.20 -1.88 -3.69
C GLN A 151 -3.06 -1.32 -4.54
N VAL A 152 -2.18 -2.18 -5.06
CA VAL A 152 -1.02 -1.77 -5.87
C VAL A 152 -1.08 -2.44 -7.23
N PHE A 153 -1.38 -1.64 -8.25
CA PHE A 153 -1.62 -2.09 -9.62
C PHE A 153 -0.46 -1.71 -10.53
N ASP A 154 -0.15 -2.60 -11.47
CA ASP A 154 0.83 -2.33 -12.53
C ASP A 154 0.06 -1.86 -13.76
N LEU A 155 0.29 -0.60 -14.17
CA LEU A 155 -0.40 -0.03 -15.34
C LEU A 155 -0.10 -0.81 -16.62
N MET A 156 1.10 -1.39 -16.72
CA MET A 156 1.49 -2.16 -17.90
C MET A 156 0.93 -3.58 -17.89
N ASN A 157 0.30 -4.01 -16.79
CA ASN A 157 -0.27 -5.35 -16.62
C ASN A 157 -1.66 -5.26 -15.98
N GLY A 158 -2.68 -5.02 -16.81
CA GLY A 158 -4.09 -4.94 -16.40
C GLY A 158 -4.68 -3.52 -16.41
N GLY A 159 -3.86 -2.49 -16.60
CA GLY A 159 -4.31 -1.11 -16.71
C GLY A 159 -4.94 -0.54 -15.42
N PRO A 160 -5.51 0.68 -15.49
CA PRO A 160 -6.10 1.34 -14.32
C PRO A 160 -7.53 0.88 -13.98
N HIS A 161 -8.25 0.29 -14.94
CA HIS A 161 -9.68 0.01 -14.84
C HIS A 161 -10.08 -0.80 -13.61
N LEU A 162 -9.45 -1.97 -13.39
CA LEU A 162 -9.80 -2.86 -12.28
C LEU A 162 -9.59 -2.17 -10.91
N GLY A 163 -8.47 -1.47 -10.74
CA GLY A 163 -8.16 -0.78 -9.49
C GLY A 163 -9.17 0.33 -9.19
N LEU A 164 -9.56 1.11 -10.20
CA LEU A 164 -10.56 2.17 -10.05
C LEU A 164 -11.96 1.62 -9.75
N ARG A 165 -12.39 0.57 -10.44
CA ARG A 165 -13.68 -0.10 -10.19
C ARG A 165 -13.78 -0.65 -8.77
N LEU A 166 -12.69 -1.24 -8.26
CA LEU A 166 -12.62 -1.74 -6.89
C LEU A 166 -12.74 -0.61 -5.86
N PHE A 167 -12.08 0.52 -6.11
CA PHE A 167 -12.03 1.63 -5.16
C PHE A 167 -13.25 2.56 -5.22
N GLN A 168 -14.07 2.48 -6.27
CA GLN A 168 -15.33 3.23 -6.39
C GLN A 168 -16.31 2.94 -5.25
N LYS A 169 -16.17 1.80 -4.55
CA LYS A 169 -16.99 1.44 -3.38
C LYS A 169 -16.63 2.20 -2.10
N PHE A 170 -15.51 2.93 -2.06
CA PHE A 170 -15.15 3.77 -0.92
C PHE A 170 -15.74 5.18 -1.07
N ASP A 171 -16.30 5.72 0.02
CA ASP A 171 -16.84 7.08 0.06
C ASP A 171 -15.79 8.16 -0.23
N THR A 172 -14.53 7.88 0.11
CA THR A 172 -13.37 8.69 -0.24
C THR A 172 -12.13 7.82 -0.38
N PHE A 173 -11.24 8.13 -1.32
CA PHE A 173 -9.94 7.48 -1.43
C PHE A 173 -8.91 8.38 -2.12
N ARG A 174 -7.64 7.98 -2.02
CA ARG A 174 -6.50 8.69 -2.61
C ARG A 174 -5.87 7.81 -3.69
N ILE A 175 -5.39 8.43 -4.76
CA ILE A 175 -4.70 7.75 -5.85
C ILE A 175 -3.27 8.29 -5.91
N LEU A 176 -2.28 7.40 -6.00
CA LEU A 176 -0.90 7.73 -6.30
C LEU A 176 -0.50 7.08 -7.62
N VAL A 177 -0.12 7.89 -8.62
CA VAL A 177 0.36 7.40 -9.91
C VAL A 177 1.87 7.55 -9.97
N CYS A 178 2.57 6.43 -10.13
CA CYS A 178 4.02 6.38 -10.24
C CYS A 178 4.41 6.15 -11.70
N GLY A 179 4.89 7.20 -12.37
CA GLY A 179 5.13 7.20 -13.82
C GLY A 179 5.43 8.61 -14.33
N GLY A 180 5.37 8.78 -15.65
CA GLY A 180 5.43 10.10 -16.31
C GLY A 180 4.05 10.61 -16.71
N ASP A 181 4.01 11.70 -17.48
CA ASP A 181 2.78 12.41 -17.85
C ASP A 181 1.77 11.52 -18.59
N GLY A 182 2.23 10.62 -19.47
CA GLY A 182 1.36 9.68 -20.17
C GLY A 182 0.66 8.67 -19.24
N SER A 183 1.32 8.24 -18.17
CA SER A 183 0.72 7.35 -17.18
C SER A 183 -0.34 8.07 -16.33
N VAL A 184 -0.08 9.34 -15.98
CA VAL A 184 -1.04 10.19 -15.27
C VAL A 184 -2.26 10.45 -16.15
N GLY A 185 -2.05 10.82 -17.42
CA GLY A 185 -3.12 11.04 -18.39
C GLY A 185 -3.99 9.80 -18.62
N TRP A 186 -3.39 8.61 -18.67
CA TRP A 186 -4.14 7.36 -18.80
C TRP A 186 -5.05 7.10 -17.61
N VAL A 187 -4.55 7.28 -16.37
CA VAL A 187 -5.36 7.12 -15.16
C VAL A 187 -6.49 8.16 -15.11
N LEU A 188 -6.22 9.42 -15.47
CA LEU A 188 -7.22 10.48 -15.54
C LEU A 188 -8.32 10.16 -16.56
N SER A 189 -7.95 9.68 -17.74
CA SER A 189 -8.92 9.27 -18.77
C SER A 189 -9.84 8.15 -18.27
N GLU A 190 -9.31 7.19 -17.51
CA GLU A 190 -10.13 6.09 -16.97
C GLU A 190 -11.06 6.57 -15.84
N ILE A 191 -10.60 7.51 -15.00
CA ILE A 191 -11.41 8.17 -13.97
C ILE A 191 -12.62 8.86 -14.61
N ASP A 192 -12.42 9.52 -15.75
CA ASP A 192 -13.48 10.19 -16.50
C ASP A 192 -14.46 9.20 -17.14
N THR A 193 -13.95 8.10 -17.72
CA THR A 193 -14.79 7.01 -18.26
C THR A 193 -15.70 6.41 -17.19
N LEU A 194 -15.19 6.21 -15.97
CA LEU A 194 -15.96 5.69 -14.84
C LEU A 194 -16.79 6.75 -14.11
N MET A 195 -16.75 8.02 -14.56
CA MET A 195 -17.46 9.16 -13.98
C MET A 195 -17.20 9.35 -12.48
N LEU A 196 -16.04 8.92 -11.99
CA LEU A 196 -15.69 8.96 -10.56
C LEU A 196 -15.62 10.40 -10.04
N HIS A 197 -15.23 11.35 -10.89
CA HIS A 197 -15.17 12.77 -10.56
C HIS A 197 -16.55 13.36 -10.14
N LYS A 198 -17.66 12.74 -10.55
CA LYS A 198 -19.02 13.18 -10.18
C LYS A 198 -19.54 12.51 -8.90
N GLN A 199 -19.03 11.32 -8.58
CA GLN A 199 -19.49 10.53 -7.44
C GLN A 199 -18.62 10.79 -6.22
N VAL A 200 -17.32 10.50 -6.35
CA VAL A 200 -16.32 10.58 -5.29
C VAL A 200 -15.02 11.10 -5.92
N PRO A 201 -14.76 12.42 -5.92
CA PRO A 201 -13.56 12.95 -6.54
C PRO A 201 -12.31 12.48 -5.77
N PRO A 202 -11.47 11.61 -6.35
CA PRO A 202 -10.30 11.10 -5.63
C PRO A 202 -9.22 12.17 -5.57
N THR A 203 -8.45 12.18 -4.48
CA THR A 203 -7.24 13.01 -4.44
C THR A 203 -6.13 12.32 -5.22
N LEU A 204 -5.64 12.95 -6.29
CA LEU A 204 -4.56 12.42 -7.12
C LEU A 204 -3.20 12.98 -6.68
N GLY A 205 -2.25 12.08 -6.42
CA GLY A 205 -0.83 12.38 -6.27
C GLY A 205 0.00 11.76 -7.38
N VAL A 206 1.11 12.40 -7.71
CA VAL A 206 2.04 11.93 -8.73
C VAL A 206 3.39 11.65 -8.09
N LEU A 207 3.91 10.45 -8.33
CA LEU A 207 5.30 10.10 -8.04
C LEU A 207 6.06 10.01 -9.37
N PRO A 208 6.81 11.06 -9.74
CA PRO A 208 7.48 11.10 -11.04
C PRO A 208 8.55 10.01 -11.14
N LEU A 209 8.45 9.14 -12.16
CA LEU A 209 9.43 8.09 -12.46
C LEU A 209 9.97 8.24 -13.88
N GLY A 210 11.29 8.40 -14.03
CA GLY A 210 11.95 8.51 -15.33
C GLY A 210 11.89 9.93 -15.91
N THR A 211 11.70 10.03 -17.24
CA THR A 211 11.65 11.29 -17.99
C THR A 211 10.21 11.66 -18.37
N GLY A 212 9.93 12.95 -18.61
CA GLY A 212 8.57 13.45 -18.92
C GLY A 212 7.67 13.51 -17.68
N ASN A 213 8.03 14.39 -16.75
CA ASN A 213 7.38 14.58 -15.45
C ASN A 213 6.87 16.02 -15.29
N ASP A 214 6.43 16.64 -16.38
CA ASP A 214 6.09 18.05 -16.39
C ASP A 214 4.85 18.34 -15.55
N LEU A 215 3.86 17.43 -15.55
CA LEU A 215 2.71 17.50 -14.65
C LEU A 215 3.14 17.42 -13.19
N ALA A 216 4.10 16.55 -12.83
CA ALA A 216 4.59 16.44 -11.46
C ALA A 216 5.25 17.74 -10.99
N ARG A 217 6.04 18.40 -11.86
CA ARG A 217 6.68 19.69 -11.56
C ARG A 217 5.65 20.80 -11.38
N VAL A 218 4.68 20.90 -12.29
CA VAL A 218 3.61 21.90 -12.25
C VAL A 218 2.74 21.73 -11.01
N LEU A 219 2.40 20.50 -10.66
CA LEU A 219 1.59 20.15 -9.48
C LEU A 219 2.37 20.22 -8.16
N GLY A 220 3.68 20.52 -8.20
CA GLY A 220 4.52 20.68 -7.00
C GLY A 220 4.94 19.37 -6.33
N TRP A 221 4.84 18.24 -7.03
CA TRP A 221 5.32 16.93 -6.54
C TRP A 221 6.84 16.73 -6.71
N GLY A 222 7.49 17.62 -7.46
CA GLY A 222 8.94 17.66 -7.61
C GLY A 222 9.46 17.01 -8.88
N SER A 223 10.77 16.78 -8.93
CA SER A 223 11.47 16.07 -10.00
C SER A 223 11.44 14.55 -9.80
N ALA A 224 11.98 13.79 -10.77
CA ALA A 224 12.05 12.33 -10.73
C ALA A 224 12.52 11.78 -9.37
N CYS A 225 11.84 10.73 -8.89
CA CYS A 225 12.19 10.00 -7.68
C CYS A 225 12.84 8.68 -8.08
N ASP A 226 14.15 8.58 -7.87
CA ASP A 226 14.94 7.42 -8.34
C ASP A 226 15.25 6.41 -7.23
N ASP A 227 14.87 6.71 -5.98
CA ASP A 227 15.21 5.92 -4.79
C ASP A 227 13.96 5.43 -4.04
N ASP A 228 13.73 4.11 -4.06
CA ASP A 228 12.59 3.47 -3.38
C ASP A 228 12.71 3.46 -1.85
N THR A 229 13.87 3.81 -1.29
CA THR A 229 14.05 3.95 0.16
C THR A 229 13.26 5.13 0.74
N GLN A 230 12.90 6.11 -0.09
CA GLN A 230 12.11 7.28 0.29
C GLN A 230 10.61 6.99 0.41
N LEU A 231 10.13 5.85 -0.12
CA LEU A 231 8.71 5.50 -0.15
C LEU A 231 8.00 5.54 1.22
N PRO A 232 8.58 5.05 2.33
CA PRO A 232 7.94 5.17 3.65
C PRO A 232 7.68 6.63 4.05
N GLN A 233 8.61 7.54 3.74
CA GLN A 233 8.47 8.97 4.05
C GLN A 233 7.42 9.63 3.15
N ILE A 234 7.35 9.22 1.87
CA ILE A 234 6.32 9.69 0.93
C ILE A 234 4.93 9.25 1.38
N LEU A 235 4.77 7.98 1.76
CA LEU A 235 3.50 7.47 2.30
C LEU A 235 3.08 8.21 3.57
N GLU A 236 4.01 8.48 4.48
CA GLU A 236 3.73 9.25 5.70
C GLU A 236 3.31 10.69 5.39
N LYS A 237 3.96 11.35 4.42
CA LYS A 237 3.55 12.68 3.92
C LYS A 237 2.15 12.64 3.31
N LEU A 238 1.84 11.63 2.50
CA LEU A 238 0.51 11.45 1.89
C LEU A 238 -0.59 11.25 2.93
N GLU A 239 -0.30 10.56 4.04
CA GLU A 239 -1.25 10.39 5.14
C GLU A 239 -1.51 11.68 5.91
N ARG A 240 -0.47 12.48 6.14
CA ARG A 240 -0.60 13.77 6.81
C ARG A 240 -1.37 14.77 5.95
N SER A 241 -1.07 14.82 4.65
CA SER A 241 -1.75 15.71 3.71
C SER A 241 -3.20 15.28 3.41
N GLY A 242 -3.55 14.01 3.60
CA GLY A 242 -4.93 13.53 3.43
C GLY A 242 -5.93 14.02 4.50
N ARG A 243 -5.46 14.56 5.63
CA ARG A 243 -6.32 15.12 6.70
C ARG A 243 -6.72 16.58 6.47
N SER A 244 -6.05 17.26 5.55
CA SER A 244 -6.39 18.61 5.12
C SER A 244 -6.48 18.54 3.61
N GLY A 245 -7.71 18.39 3.10
CA GLY A 245 -7.98 18.12 1.69
C GLY A 245 -6.97 18.80 0.76
N LEU A 246 -6.32 18.00 -0.08
CA LEU A 246 -5.56 18.46 -1.24
C LEU A 246 -6.54 18.99 -2.30
N ALA A 247 -7.37 19.96 -1.89
CA ALA A 247 -7.93 20.92 -2.81
C ALA A 247 -6.72 21.70 -3.34
N HIS A 248 -6.55 21.64 -4.66
CA HIS A 248 -5.81 22.61 -5.47
C HIS A 248 -5.07 23.68 -4.65
N ARG A 249 -3.74 23.60 -4.58
CA ARG A 249 -2.96 24.84 -4.53
C ARG A 249 -3.20 25.58 -5.85
N ARG A 250 -4.36 26.24 -5.98
CA ARG A 250 -4.50 27.40 -6.85
C ARG A 250 -3.46 28.37 -6.32
N LYS A 251 -2.31 28.46 -6.99
CA LYS A 251 -1.51 29.67 -6.91
C LYS A 251 -2.43 30.77 -7.41
N SER A 252 -2.86 31.65 -6.52
CA SER A 252 -3.42 32.94 -6.92
C SER A 252 -2.38 33.63 -7.81
N PRO A 253 -2.73 34.06 -9.03
CA PRO A 253 -1.87 34.94 -9.77
C PRO A 253 -1.84 36.29 -9.04
N ILE A 254 -0.63 36.82 -8.83
CA ILE A 254 -0.40 38.26 -8.65
C ILE A 254 -0.41 38.86 -10.06
#